data_AF-R7NFM4-F1
#
_entry.id   AF-R7NFM4-F1
#
_cell.length_a   1.000
_cell.length_b   1.000
_cell.length_c   1.000
_cell.angle_alpha   90.00
_cell.angle_beta   90.00
_cell.angle_gamma   90.00
#
_symmetry.space_group_name_H-M   'P 1'
#
loop_
_entity.id
_entity.type
_entity.pdbx_description
1 polymer ?
#
loop_
_entity_poly.entity_id
_entity_poly.type
_entity_poly.pdbx_seq_one_letter_code
_entity_poly.pdbx_strand_id
1 'polypeptide(L)'
;MNFKIDRDRLVAIRDICSKYGIKVTSSVALSFFLLGISAKSDYCQEKSSDERDYTKIEKCISSEKMGKDMFLEAISFRDIEPVLSFQEKVEKILDLYHLTYEELDVCCAIACAEANGEGMNYEEASNVINVAYNRIISSKWVASLGDNLYDQMIALNQFVVYQNGSYIKFLGQTDLPGYQAVIDFLSNTTEVLPHSYLAFRSNDSNIDGVELVSGGNLYFSVLSDEDRLEDFRVRTEGKSLTLKYHKY
;
A
#
# COMPACT_ATOMS: atom_id res chain seq x y z
N MET A 1 3.72 -22.58 0.55
CA MET A 1 4.82 -23.13 -0.29
C MET A 1 6.03 -22.22 -0.08
N ASN A 2 7.04 -22.66 0.68
CA ASN A 2 8.20 -21.84 1.00
C ASN A 2 9.20 -21.86 -0.15
N PHE A 3 9.19 -20.82 -0.99
CA PHE A 3 10.12 -20.70 -2.11
C PHE A 3 11.40 -19.99 -1.64
N LYS A 4 12.51 -20.72 -1.63
CA LYS A 4 13.85 -20.12 -1.44
C LYS A 4 14.38 -19.70 -2.81
N ILE A 5 14.43 -18.40 -3.05
CA ILE A 5 15.21 -17.83 -4.15
C ILE A 5 16.68 -17.92 -3.73
N ASP A 6 17.49 -18.54 -4.60
CA ASP A 6 18.94 -18.57 -4.45
C ASP A 6 19.51 -17.15 -4.44
N ARG A 7 20.47 -16.91 -3.55
CA ARG A 7 21.18 -15.64 -3.36
C ARG A 7 21.73 -15.11 -4.68
N ASP A 8 22.24 -15.98 -5.55
CA ASP A 8 22.87 -15.58 -6.81
C ASP A 8 21.83 -15.02 -7.80
N ARG A 9 20.61 -15.55 -7.78
CA ARG A 9 19.48 -15.05 -8.59
C ARG A 9 18.96 -13.71 -8.08
N LEU A 10 18.91 -13.53 -6.76
CA LEU A 10 18.54 -12.25 -6.14
C LEU A 10 19.53 -11.15 -6.48
N VAL A 11 20.83 -11.46 -6.53
CA VAL A 11 21.87 -10.51 -6.94
C VAL A 11 21.70 -10.12 -8.41
N ALA A 12 21.49 -11.09 -9.31
CA ALA A 12 21.24 -10.81 -10.73
C ALA A 12 19.99 -9.94 -10.97
N ILE A 13 18.88 -10.23 -10.27
CA ILE A 13 17.65 -9.43 -10.34
C ILE A 13 17.94 -8.00 -9.86
N ARG A 14 18.69 -7.84 -8.77
CA ARG A 14 19.05 -6.54 -8.21
C ARG A 14 19.93 -5.73 -9.14
N ASP A 15 20.89 -6.36 -9.81
CA ASP A 15 21.79 -5.68 -10.74
C ASP A 15 21.04 -5.21 -12.00
N ILE A 16 20.15 -6.05 -12.53
CA ILE A 16 19.26 -5.67 -13.64
C ILE A 16 18.36 -4.51 -13.21
N CYS A 17 17.69 -4.62 -12.07
CA CYS A 17 16.79 -3.58 -11.59
C CYS A 17 17.54 -2.27 -11.33
N SER A 18 18.74 -2.31 -10.75
CA SER A 18 19.61 -1.14 -10.53
C SER A 18 20.01 -0.47 -11.85
N LYS A 19 20.37 -1.26 -12.87
CA LYS A 19 20.73 -0.74 -14.21
C LYS A 19 19.59 0.03 -14.88
N TYR A 20 18.35 -0.28 -14.53
CA TYR A 20 17.16 0.34 -15.11
C TYR A 20 16.40 1.23 -14.11
N GLY A 21 16.94 1.51 -12.93
CA GLY A 21 16.31 2.35 -11.91
C GLY A 21 15.03 1.75 -11.30
N ILE A 22 14.85 0.44 -11.40
CA ILE A 22 13.67 -0.29 -10.91
C ILE A 22 13.92 -0.71 -9.45
N LYS A 23 12.94 -0.51 -8.58
CA LYS A 23 12.99 -1.00 -7.19
C LYS A 23 12.59 -2.48 -7.16
N VAL A 24 13.45 -3.33 -6.60
CA VAL A 24 13.15 -4.76 -6.46
C VAL A 24 12.08 -4.94 -5.37
N THR A 25 10.87 -5.33 -5.79
CA THR A 25 9.79 -5.74 -4.89
C THR A 25 9.57 -7.25 -4.97
N SER A 26 8.80 -7.81 -4.04
CA SER A 26 8.39 -9.22 -4.05
C SER A 26 7.65 -9.61 -5.34
N SER A 27 6.87 -8.69 -5.92
CA SER A 27 6.16 -8.90 -7.19
C SER A 27 7.11 -8.92 -8.39
N VAL A 28 8.15 -8.07 -8.41
CA VAL A 28 9.21 -8.09 -9.42
C VAL A 28 9.99 -9.41 -9.33
N ALA A 29 10.42 -9.82 -8.14
CA ALA A 29 11.15 -11.07 -7.94
C ALA A 29 10.32 -12.31 -8.37
N LEU A 30 9.01 -12.31 -8.08
CA LEU A 30 8.10 -13.37 -8.50
C LEU A 30 7.91 -13.40 -10.02
N SER A 31 7.85 -12.24 -10.68
CA SER A 31 7.73 -12.13 -12.13
C SER A 31 8.96 -12.67 -12.86
N PHE A 32 10.17 -12.35 -12.39
CA PHE A 32 11.42 -12.92 -12.90
C PHE A 32 11.49 -14.45 -12.70
N PHE A 33 10.94 -14.95 -11.60
CA PHE A 33 10.87 -16.37 -11.29
C PHE A 33 9.86 -17.13 -12.17
N LEU A 34 8.66 -16.58 -12.35
CA LEU A 34 7.59 -17.15 -13.17
C LEU A 34 7.92 -17.14 -14.66
N LEU A 35 8.67 -16.14 -15.13
CA LEU A 35 9.17 -16.04 -16.50
C LEU A 35 10.34 -16.99 -16.78
N GLY A 36 10.79 -17.77 -15.79
CA GLY A 36 11.74 -18.84 -16.01
C GLY A 36 13.08 -18.38 -16.60
N ILE A 37 13.52 -17.16 -16.29
CA ILE A 37 14.84 -16.68 -16.69
C ILE A 37 15.88 -17.51 -15.94
N SER A 38 16.25 -18.64 -16.54
CA SER A 38 17.33 -19.48 -16.08
C SER A 38 18.62 -18.74 -16.39
N ALA A 39 19.00 -17.82 -15.51
CA ALA A 39 20.40 -17.44 -15.36
C ALA A 39 21.12 -18.64 -14.73
N LYS A 40 21.27 -19.73 -15.49
CA LYS A 40 22.31 -20.70 -15.19
C LYS A 40 23.62 -20.05 -15.59
N SER A 41 24.45 -19.87 -14.59
CA SER A 41 25.83 -19.44 -14.68
C SER A 41 26.59 -20.22 -15.76
N ASP A 42 26.98 -19.55 -16.83
CA ASP A 42 28.22 -19.91 -17.56
C ASP A 42 29.41 -19.12 -17.01
N TYR A 43 29.29 -18.60 -15.78
CA TYR A 43 30.41 -18.01 -15.04
C TYR A 43 30.95 -19.03 -14.04
N CYS A 44 31.67 -20.03 -14.56
CA CYS A 44 32.87 -20.64 -13.99
C CYS A 44 33.08 -22.05 -14.54
N GLN A 45 33.79 -22.15 -15.66
CA GLN A 45 35.11 -22.78 -15.75
C GLN A 45 35.47 -22.91 -17.22
N GLU A 46 36.45 -22.13 -17.68
CA GLU A 46 37.66 -22.73 -18.26
C GLU A 46 38.73 -21.66 -18.50
N LYS A 47 39.96 -22.06 -18.15
CA LYS A 47 41.19 -21.36 -18.51
C LYS A 47 41.37 -21.42 -20.03
N SER A 48 41.97 -20.35 -20.53
CA SER A 48 42.81 -20.23 -21.73
C SER A 48 42.20 -20.43 -23.12
N SER A 49 42.53 -19.40 -23.92
CA SER A 49 42.84 -19.36 -25.35
C SER A 49 41.74 -19.62 -26.39
N ASP A 50 41.50 -18.52 -27.10
CA ASP A 50 41.25 -18.38 -28.53
C ASP A 50 39.83 -18.49 -29.12
N GLU A 51 39.62 -17.49 -30.00
CA GLU A 51 38.60 -17.30 -31.04
C GLU A 51 37.13 -17.11 -30.62
N ARG A 52 36.84 -15.81 -30.40
CA ARG A 52 35.60 -15.05 -30.67
C ARG A 52 34.51 -15.80 -31.48
N ASP A 53 33.52 -16.34 -30.77
CA ASP A 53 32.26 -16.85 -31.32
C ASP A 53 31.17 -15.75 -31.26
N TYR A 54 31.19 -14.83 -32.24
CA TYR A 54 30.24 -13.71 -32.35
C TYR A 54 28.78 -14.16 -32.58
N THR A 55 28.56 -15.39 -33.04
CA THR A 55 27.25 -16.01 -33.26
C THR A 55 26.49 -16.32 -31.97
N LYS A 56 27.19 -16.58 -30.86
CA LYS A 56 26.57 -16.72 -29.53
C LYS A 56 26.13 -15.39 -28.94
N ILE A 57 26.89 -14.32 -29.21
CA ILE A 57 26.59 -12.97 -28.73
C ILE A 57 25.32 -12.43 -29.41
N GLU A 58 25.15 -12.64 -30.72
CA GLU A 58 23.91 -12.23 -31.41
C GLU A 58 22.67 -13.02 -30.95
N LYS A 59 22.83 -14.30 -30.57
CA LYS A 59 21.75 -15.10 -29.97
C LYS A 59 21.39 -14.64 -28.54
N CYS A 60 22.37 -14.22 -27.74
CA CYS A 60 22.10 -13.63 -26.42
C CYS A 60 21.48 -12.24 -26.52
N ILE A 61 21.91 -11.40 -27.47
CA ILE A 61 21.34 -10.07 -27.67
C ILE A 61 19.90 -10.16 -28.21
N SER A 62 19.61 -11.13 -29.09
CA SER A 62 18.25 -11.35 -29.60
C SER A 62 17.30 -11.90 -28.53
N SER A 63 17.76 -12.78 -27.63
CA SER A 63 16.95 -13.27 -26.50
C SER A 63 16.72 -12.21 -25.42
N GLU A 64 17.70 -11.34 -25.15
CA GLU A 64 17.52 -10.17 -24.26
C GLU A 64 16.54 -9.14 -24.84
N LYS A 65 16.57 -8.92 -26.15
CA LYS A 65 15.66 -7.98 -26.82
C LYS A 65 14.23 -8.54 -26.87
N MET A 66 14.07 -9.83 -27.15
CA MET A 66 12.77 -10.52 -27.08
C MET A 66 12.20 -10.56 -25.66
N GLY A 67 13.08 -10.74 -24.66
CA GLY A 67 12.73 -10.64 -23.24
C GLY A 67 12.35 -9.22 -22.82
N LYS A 68 13.03 -8.20 -23.35
CA LYS A 68 12.69 -6.78 -23.14
C LYS A 68 11.33 -6.43 -23.74
N ASP A 69 11.04 -6.88 -24.96
CA ASP A 69 9.80 -6.57 -25.64
C ASP A 69 8.62 -7.32 -24.97
N MET A 70 8.78 -8.60 -24.60
CA MET A 70 7.78 -9.32 -23.79
C MET A 70 7.61 -8.74 -22.37
N PHE A 71 8.67 -8.23 -21.75
CA PHE A 71 8.60 -7.60 -20.43
C PHE A 71 7.92 -6.22 -20.50
N LEU A 72 8.22 -5.42 -21.53
CA LEU A 72 7.55 -4.16 -21.81
C LEU A 72 6.09 -4.35 -22.21
N GLU A 73 5.77 -5.40 -22.97
CA GLU A 73 4.40 -5.76 -23.35
C GLU A 73 3.61 -6.32 -22.14
N ALA A 74 4.27 -7.07 -21.25
CA ALA A 74 3.69 -7.52 -19.98
C ALA A 74 3.48 -6.37 -18.96
N ILE A 75 4.36 -5.37 -18.96
CA ILE A 75 4.19 -4.14 -18.17
C ILE A 75 3.15 -3.21 -18.82
N SER A 76 3.03 -3.21 -20.15
CA SER A 76 2.06 -2.42 -20.91
C SER A 76 0.60 -2.85 -20.70
N PHE A 77 0.36 -4.04 -20.15
CA PHE A 77 -1.00 -4.61 -20.02
C PHE A 77 -1.55 -4.62 -18.59
N ARG A 78 -0.77 -4.17 -17.59
CA ARG A 78 -1.25 -3.98 -16.22
C ARG A 78 -0.72 -2.66 -15.70
N ASP A 79 -1.51 -1.62 -15.97
CA ASP A 79 -1.56 -0.35 -15.25
C ASP A 79 -0.28 -0.01 -14.47
N ILE A 80 0.71 0.57 -15.16
CA ILE A 80 1.63 1.47 -14.47
C ILE A 80 0.77 2.70 -14.13
N GLU A 81 -0.06 2.60 -13.09
CA GLU A 81 -0.60 3.79 -12.49
C GLU A 81 0.61 4.66 -12.09
N PRO A 82 0.64 5.94 -12.46
CA PRO A 82 1.71 6.81 -12.04
C PRO A 82 1.79 6.77 -10.51
N VAL A 83 2.98 6.48 -9.98
CA VAL A 83 3.22 6.51 -8.53
C VAL A 83 2.96 7.93 -8.07
N LEU A 84 1.79 8.16 -7.45
CA LEU A 84 1.40 9.47 -6.95
C LEU A 84 2.44 9.95 -5.94
N SER A 85 2.89 11.18 -6.10
CA SER A 85 3.65 11.89 -5.09
C SER A 85 2.82 12.05 -3.81
N PHE A 86 3.49 12.31 -2.68
CA PHE A 86 2.81 12.54 -1.41
C PHE A 86 1.76 13.65 -1.51
N GLN A 87 2.10 14.76 -2.19
CA GLN A 87 1.19 15.88 -2.38
C GLN A 87 -0.04 15.50 -3.21
N GLU A 88 0.14 14.73 -4.29
CA GLU A 88 -0.98 14.26 -5.12
C GLU A 88 -1.88 13.28 -4.35
N LYS A 89 -1.31 12.44 -3.47
CA LYS A 89 -2.10 11.58 -2.57
C LYS A 89 -2.93 12.40 -1.59
N VAL A 90 -2.33 13.41 -0.97
CA VAL A 90 -3.04 14.31 -0.04
C VAL A 90 -4.18 15.01 -0.78
N GLU A 91 -3.92 15.64 -1.92
CA GLU A 91 -4.95 16.34 -2.70
C GLU A 91 -6.09 15.40 -3.12
N LYS A 92 -5.77 14.17 -3.56
CA LYS A 92 -6.77 13.13 -3.85
C LYS A 92 -7.64 12.82 -2.62
N ILE A 93 -7.04 12.70 -1.43
CA ILE A 93 -7.77 12.40 -0.19
C ILE A 93 -8.68 13.57 0.19
N LEU A 94 -8.18 14.80 0.15
CA LEU A 94 -8.95 15.99 0.51
C LEU A 94 -10.20 16.14 -0.38
N ASP A 95 -10.06 15.90 -1.69
CA ASP A 95 -11.19 15.92 -2.63
C ASP A 95 -12.17 14.77 -2.37
N LEU A 96 -11.65 13.54 -2.26
CA LEU A 96 -12.45 12.32 -2.18
C LEU A 96 -13.26 12.19 -0.89
N TYR A 97 -12.70 12.66 0.23
CA TYR A 97 -13.33 12.58 1.55
C TYR A 97 -13.90 13.93 2.02
N HIS A 98 -13.78 14.98 1.19
CA HIS A 98 -14.24 16.33 1.49
C HIS A 98 -13.68 16.88 2.82
N LEU A 99 -12.37 16.76 2.99
CA LEU A 99 -11.65 17.17 4.20
C LEU A 99 -10.81 18.43 3.94
N THR A 100 -10.55 19.21 4.98
CA THR A 100 -9.43 20.15 4.99
C THR A 100 -8.11 19.45 5.32
N TYR A 101 -6.99 20.12 5.07
CA TYR A 101 -5.68 19.59 5.45
C TYR A 101 -5.58 19.36 6.96
N GLU A 102 -6.11 20.29 7.76
CA GLU A 102 -6.12 20.20 9.22
C GLU A 102 -6.96 19.01 9.71
N GLU A 103 -8.10 18.76 9.08
CA GLU A 103 -8.94 17.60 9.41
C GLU A 103 -8.25 16.28 9.06
N LEU A 104 -7.58 16.22 7.90
CA LEU A 104 -6.76 15.06 7.53
C LEU A 104 -5.59 14.86 8.51
N ASP A 105 -4.89 15.93 8.89
CA ASP A 105 -3.78 15.88 9.84
C ASP A 105 -4.23 15.35 11.21
N VAL A 106 -5.42 15.75 11.67
CA VAL A 106 -6.04 15.20 12.89
C VAL A 106 -6.34 13.71 12.74
N CYS A 107 -6.88 13.27 11.60
CA CYS A 107 -7.13 11.84 11.34
C CYS A 107 -5.82 11.02 11.40
N CYS A 108 -4.76 11.52 10.76
CA CYS A 108 -3.43 10.92 10.81
C CYS A 108 -2.89 10.84 12.24
N ALA A 109 -3.00 11.94 12.99
CA ALA A 109 -2.52 12.02 14.37
C ALA A 109 -3.26 11.09 15.32
N ILE A 110 -4.59 10.95 15.18
CA ILE A 110 -5.40 9.99 15.95
C ILE A 110 -4.95 8.56 15.64
N ALA A 111 -4.78 8.21 14.36
CA ALA A 111 -4.34 6.86 13.98
C ALA A 111 -2.94 6.54 14.55
N CYS A 112 -2.00 7.48 14.49
CA CYS A 112 -0.68 7.33 15.11
C CYS A 112 -0.74 7.15 16.64
N ALA A 113 -1.71 7.78 17.30
CA ALA A 113 -1.88 7.72 18.74
C ALA A 113 -2.53 6.42 19.24
N GLU A 114 -3.47 5.87 18.46
CA GLU A 114 -4.13 4.59 18.76
C GLU A 114 -3.28 3.38 18.33
N ALA A 115 -2.39 3.58 17.37
CA ALA A 115 -1.44 2.57 16.96
C ALA A 115 -0.43 2.29 18.06
N ASN A 116 -0.18 1.01 18.33
CA ASN A 116 0.95 0.63 19.17
C ASN A 116 2.27 1.09 18.51
N GLY A 117 3.23 1.59 19.30
CA GLY A 117 4.55 1.99 18.81
C GLY A 117 4.72 3.48 18.52
N GLU A 118 3.90 4.34 19.13
CA GLU A 118 4.07 5.81 19.10
C GLU A 118 4.21 6.38 17.67
N GLY A 119 3.31 6.00 16.76
CA GLY A 119 3.34 6.44 15.36
C GLY A 119 4.40 5.78 14.49
N MET A 120 5.25 4.89 15.02
CA MET A 120 6.27 4.17 14.25
C MET A 120 5.76 2.88 13.60
N ASN A 121 4.56 2.42 13.96
CA ASN A 121 3.97 1.20 13.41
C ASN A 121 3.03 1.51 12.24
N TYR A 122 3.55 1.28 11.03
CA TYR A 122 2.81 1.49 9.79
C TYR A 122 1.55 0.61 9.70
N GLU A 123 1.69 -0.69 9.94
CA GLU A 123 0.58 -1.64 9.78
C GLU A 123 -0.55 -1.34 10.77
N GLU A 124 -0.19 -1.03 12.02
CA GLU A 124 -1.19 -0.77 13.05
C GLU A 124 -1.94 0.55 12.81
N ALA A 125 -1.25 1.61 12.37
CA ALA A 125 -1.92 2.85 11.98
C ALA A 125 -2.84 2.66 10.76
N SER A 126 -2.43 1.82 9.79
CA SER A 126 -3.27 1.43 8.64
C SER A 126 -4.54 0.70 9.08
N ASN A 127 -4.43 -0.24 10.03
CA ASN A 127 -5.58 -0.95 10.57
C ASN A 127 -6.53 -0.02 11.35
N VAL A 128 -6.00 0.92 12.13
CA VAL A 128 -6.82 1.90 12.85
C VAL A 128 -7.61 2.78 11.87
N ILE A 129 -6.97 3.36 10.85
CA ILE A 129 -7.70 4.19 9.87
C ILE A 129 -8.71 3.36 9.07
N ASN A 130 -8.40 2.10 8.79
CA ASN A 130 -9.33 1.20 8.13
C ASN A 130 -10.60 0.96 8.96
N VAL A 131 -10.51 0.94 10.29
CA VAL A 131 -11.71 0.90 11.14
C VAL A 131 -12.57 2.16 10.94
N ALA A 132 -11.97 3.35 10.97
CA ALA A 132 -12.70 4.60 10.72
C ALA A 132 -13.33 4.61 9.32
N TYR A 133 -12.58 4.13 8.33
CA TYR A 133 -13.07 3.95 6.97
C TYR A 133 -14.27 3.00 6.89
N ASN A 134 -14.21 1.82 7.53
CA ASN A 134 -15.33 0.88 7.54
C ASN A 134 -16.59 1.49 8.20
N ARG A 135 -16.43 2.40 9.16
CA ARG A 135 -17.57 3.08 9.82
C ARG A 135 -18.29 4.05 8.88
N ILE A 136 -17.57 4.80 8.05
CA ILE A 136 -18.20 5.73 7.08
C ILE A 136 -18.90 5.01 5.92
N ILE A 137 -18.67 3.71 5.75
CA ILE A 137 -19.39 2.87 4.77
C ILE A 137 -20.28 1.82 5.44
N SER A 138 -20.53 1.91 6.74
CA SER A 138 -21.47 1.05 7.45
C SER A 138 -22.79 1.79 7.64
N SER A 139 -23.90 1.21 7.19
CA SER A 139 -25.23 1.81 7.29
C SER A 139 -25.61 2.14 8.73
N LYS A 140 -25.23 1.29 9.70
CA LYS A 140 -25.48 1.50 11.13
C LYS A 140 -24.67 2.65 11.71
N TRP A 141 -23.40 2.76 11.33
CA TRP A 141 -22.50 3.80 11.83
C TRP A 141 -22.75 5.14 11.16
N VAL A 142 -23.07 5.14 9.87
CA VAL A 142 -23.50 6.34 9.15
C VAL A 142 -24.81 6.86 9.72
N ALA A 143 -25.77 5.99 10.05
CA ALA A 143 -27.00 6.41 10.69
C ALA A 143 -26.81 7.06 12.07
N SER A 144 -25.70 6.79 12.77
CA SER A 144 -25.44 7.33 14.11
C SER A 144 -24.58 8.59 14.10
N LEU A 145 -23.57 8.67 13.24
CA LEU A 145 -22.53 9.70 13.28
C LEU A 145 -22.21 10.33 11.91
N GLY A 146 -22.87 9.90 10.84
CA GLY A 146 -22.63 10.39 9.48
C GLY A 146 -21.55 9.62 8.72
N ASP A 147 -21.34 10.00 7.46
CA ASP A 147 -20.40 9.37 6.52
C ASP A 147 -19.10 10.17 6.34
N ASN A 148 -18.89 11.23 7.14
CA ASN A 148 -17.65 11.99 7.12
C ASN A 148 -16.58 11.32 8.01
N LEU A 149 -15.37 11.12 7.45
CA LEU A 149 -14.26 10.45 8.13
C LEU A 149 -13.81 11.18 9.38
N TYR A 150 -13.64 12.50 9.28
CA TYR A 150 -13.20 13.34 10.40
C TYR A 150 -14.23 13.32 11.53
N ASP A 151 -15.52 13.51 11.20
CA ASP A 151 -16.61 13.49 12.19
C ASP A 151 -16.68 12.15 12.95
N GLN A 152 -16.53 11.02 12.24
CA GLN A 152 -16.45 9.69 12.87
C GLN A 152 -15.25 9.57 13.82
N MET A 153 -14.11 10.19 13.49
CA MET A 153 -12.90 10.11 14.30
C MET A 153 -12.91 11.03 15.53
N ILE A 154 -13.55 12.20 15.43
CA ILE A 154 -13.61 13.16 16.54
C ILE A 154 -14.82 12.97 17.45
N ALA A 155 -15.83 12.20 17.00
CA ALA A 155 -17.04 11.95 17.77
C ALA A 155 -16.75 11.35 19.15
N LEU A 156 -17.61 11.70 20.10
CA LEU A 156 -17.45 11.32 21.51
C LEU A 156 -17.40 9.79 21.65
N ASN A 157 -16.43 9.31 22.44
CA ASN A 157 -16.18 7.89 22.74
C ASN A 157 -15.74 7.03 21.54
N GLN A 158 -15.41 7.64 20.39
CA GLN A 158 -14.88 6.90 19.24
C GLN A 158 -13.39 6.60 19.38
N PHE A 159 -12.62 7.64 19.69
CA PHE A 159 -11.17 7.60 19.83
C PHE A 159 -10.75 8.40 21.07
N VAL A 160 -10.43 7.71 22.16
CA VAL A 160 -10.15 8.32 23.48
C VAL A 160 -8.96 9.27 23.41
N VAL A 161 -8.00 8.97 22.53
CA VAL A 161 -6.81 9.80 22.29
C VAL A 161 -7.17 11.22 21.81
N TYR A 162 -8.31 11.39 21.12
CA TYR A 162 -8.78 12.72 20.72
C TYR A 162 -9.30 13.48 21.93
N GLN A 163 -10.18 12.87 22.72
CA GLN A 163 -10.81 13.55 23.87
C GLN A 163 -9.82 13.90 24.98
N ASN A 164 -8.79 13.08 25.19
CA ASN A 164 -7.77 13.34 26.20
C ASN A 164 -6.57 14.17 25.66
N GLY A 165 -6.57 14.51 24.36
CA GLY A 165 -5.53 15.31 23.73
C GLY A 165 -4.20 14.58 23.44
N SER A 166 -4.12 13.27 23.65
CA SER A 166 -2.87 12.51 23.41
C SER A 166 -2.46 12.52 21.94
N TYR A 167 -3.40 12.70 21.01
CA TYR A 167 -3.11 12.82 19.58
C TYR A 167 -2.28 14.06 19.22
N ILE A 168 -2.34 15.13 20.02
CA ILE A 168 -1.74 16.43 19.71
C ILE A 168 -0.24 16.33 19.42
N LYS A 169 0.48 15.41 20.08
CA LYS A 169 1.92 15.21 19.87
C LYS A 169 2.28 14.71 18.46
N PHE A 170 1.30 14.20 17.72
CA PHE A 170 1.46 13.66 16.37
C PHE A 170 0.98 14.62 15.26
N LEU A 171 0.38 15.75 15.62
CA LEU A 171 -0.04 16.76 14.63
C LEU A 171 1.17 17.30 13.87
N GLY A 172 1.05 17.38 12.54
CA GLY A 172 2.11 17.83 11.64
C GLY A 172 3.33 16.92 11.52
N GLN A 173 3.33 15.73 12.14
CA GLN A 173 4.44 14.77 12.09
C GLN A 173 4.36 13.90 10.83
N THR A 174 4.48 14.53 9.66
CA THR A 174 4.30 13.88 8.35
C THR A 174 5.38 12.85 8.00
N ASP A 175 6.48 12.81 8.75
CA ASP A 175 7.61 11.89 8.59
C ASP A 175 7.42 10.55 9.32
N LEU A 176 6.39 10.42 10.15
CA LEU A 176 6.10 9.19 10.87
C LEU A 176 5.59 8.08 9.93
N PRO A 177 6.04 6.81 10.12
CA PRO A 177 5.50 5.67 9.38
C PRO A 177 3.99 5.53 9.48
N GLY A 178 3.41 5.76 10.66
CA GLY A 178 1.96 5.71 10.87
C GLY A 178 1.21 6.80 10.08
N TYR A 179 1.80 7.99 9.95
CA TYR A 179 1.23 9.07 9.15
C TYR A 179 1.18 8.66 7.67
N GLN A 180 2.30 8.15 7.15
CA GLN A 180 2.38 7.66 5.79
C GLN A 180 1.39 6.51 5.54
N ALA A 181 1.18 5.63 6.51
CA ALA A 181 0.22 4.53 6.41
C ALA A 181 -1.22 5.03 6.19
N VAL A 182 -1.61 6.09 6.88
CA VAL A 182 -2.93 6.72 6.74
C VAL A 182 -3.10 7.31 5.34
N ILE A 183 -2.10 8.06 4.87
CA ILE A 183 -2.09 8.64 3.52
C ILE A 183 -2.17 7.53 2.46
N ASP A 184 -1.38 6.47 2.60
CA ASP A 184 -1.39 5.36 1.66
C ASP A 184 -2.73 4.62 1.67
N PHE A 185 -3.32 4.38 2.85
CA PHE A 185 -4.61 3.69 2.97
C PHE A 185 -5.73 4.49 2.29
N LEU A 186 -5.87 5.77 2.64
CA LEU A 186 -6.96 6.60 2.14
C LEU A 186 -6.83 6.90 0.64
N SER A 187 -5.61 6.98 0.12
CA SER A 187 -5.35 7.17 -1.31
C SER A 187 -5.44 5.87 -2.14
N ASN A 188 -5.72 4.72 -1.51
CA ASN A 188 -5.77 3.39 -2.10
C ASN A 188 -4.40 2.90 -2.64
N THR A 189 -3.31 3.31 -2.00
CA THR A 189 -1.93 2.89 -2.33
C THR A 189 -1.23 2.15 -1.19
N THR A 190 -1.98 1.68 -0.20
CA THR A 190 -1.42 0.92 0.92
C THR A 190 -1.01 -0.49 0.50
N GLU A 191 0.03 -1.01 1.13
CA GLU A 191 0.45 -2.41 0.97
C GLU A 191 -0.31 -3.35 1.93
N VAL A 192 -1.00 -2.80 2.95
CA VAL A 192 -1.76 -3.56 3.94
C VAL A 192 -3.14 -3.88 3.36
N LEU A 193 -3.50 -5.16 3.38
CA LEU A 193 -4.82 -5.59 2.91
C LEU A 193 -5.91 -5.05 3.86
N PRO A 194 -6.93 -4.33 3.34
CA PRO A 194 -8.03 -3.86 4.15
C PRO A 194 -8.79 -5.03 4.79
N HIS A 195 -9.01 -4.95 6.11
CA HIS A 195 -9.91 -5.80 6.88
C HIS A 195 -11.32 -5.18 7.00
N SER A 196 -12.27 -5.96 7.52
CA SER A 196 -13.68 -5.56 7.67
C SER A 196 -14.12 -5.20 9.09
N TYR A 197 -13.22 -5.13 10.08
CA TYR A 197 -13.58 -4.77 11.45
C TYR A 197 -14.03 -3.31 11.61
N LEU A 198 -14.96 -3.09 12.54
CA LEU A 198 -15.59 -1.81 12.91
C LEU A 198 -15.16 -1.31 14.29
N ALA A 199 -14.45 -2.12 15.07
CA ALA A 199 -14.00 -1.77 16.41
C ALA A 199 -12.67 -2.44 16.74
N PHE A 200 -11.95 -1.83 17.69
CA PHE A 200 -10.75 -2.39 18.28
C PHE A 200 -10.63 -2.00 19.75
N ARG A 201 -9.79 -2.72 20.49
CA ARG A 201 -9.35 -2.41 21.86
C ARG A 201 -7.87 -2.76 21.99
N SER A 202 -7.22 -2.25 23.03
CA SER A 202 -5.85 -2.64 23.36
C SER A 202 -5.75 -4.15 23.62
N ASN A 203 -4.59 -4.76 23.37
CA ASN A 203 -4.39 -6.22 23.53
C ASN A 203 -4.51 -6.76 24.96
N ASP A 204 -4.36 -5.89 25.94
CA ASP A 204 -4.56 -6.13 27.36
C ASP A 204 -6.03 -6.01 27.78
N SER A 205 -6.94 -5.77 26.83
CA SER A 205 -8.38 -5.80 27.06
C SER A 205 -8.94 -7.23 27.07
N ASN A 206 -9.90 -7.50 27.97
CA ASN A 206 -10.62 -8.78 28.06
C ASN A 206 -11.71 -8.89 26.99
N ILE A 207 -11.35 -8.78 25.71
CA ILE A 207 -12.28 -8.94 24.59
C ILE A 207 -11.86 -10.11 23.70
N ASP A 208 -12.85 -10.76 23.08
CA ASP A 208 -12.61 -11.75 22.03
C ASP A 208 -12.46 -11.01 20.69
N GLY A 209 -11.21 -10.75 20.31
CA GLY A 209 -10.85 -10.04 19.09
C GLY A 209 -9.61 -10.63 18.42
N VAL A 210 -9.32 -10.16 17.22
CA VAL A 210 -8.22 -10.65 16.39
C VAL A 210 -7.08 -9.64 16.41
N GLU A 211 -5.90 -10.09 16.80
CA GLU A 211 -4.66 -9.34 16.67
C GLU A 211 -4.18 -9.44 15.22
N LEU A 212 -4.15 -8.30 14.50
CA LEU A 212 -3.72 -8.24 13.10
C LEU A 212 -2.21 -8.01 12.98
N VAL A 213 -1.61 -7.35 13.97
CA VAL A 213 -0.17 -7.10 14.08
C VAL A 213 0.26 -7.60 15.45
N SER A 214 1.40 -8.31 15.53
CA SER A 214 1.81 -8.92 16.80
C SER A 214 2.00 -7.87 17.90
N GLY A 215 1.30 -8.02 19.03
CA GLY A 215 1.27 -7.04 20.11
C GLY A 215 0.53 -5.75 19.77
N GLY A 216 -0.26 -5.70 18.69
CA GLY A 216 -1.12 -4.58 18.30
C GLY A 216 -2.47 -4.59 19.04
N ASN A 217 -3.47 -3.92 18.47
CA ASN A 217 -4.83 -3.92 18.98
C ASN A 217 -5.57 -5.23 18.63
N LEU A 218 -6.61 -5.53 19.40
CA LEU A 218 -7.57 -6.59 19.15
C LEU A 218 -8.76 -6.03 18.38
N TYR A 219 -8.94 -6.47 17.14
CA TYR A 219 -9.98 -6.02 16.22
C TYR A 219 -11.19 -6.96 16.25
N PHE A 220 -12.40 -6.39 16.28
CA PHE A 220 -13.65 -7.14 16.42
C PHE A 220 -14.82 -6.36 15.78
N SER A 221 -16.01 -6.98 15.79
CA SER A 221 -17.22 -6.47 15.14
C SER A 221 -17.05 -6.29 13.63
N VAL A 222 -17.39 -7.32 12.85
CA VAL A 222 -17.22 -7.34 11.39
C VAL A 222 -18.32 -6.54 10.68
N LEU A 223 -17.94 -5.71 9.72
CA LEU A 223 -18.80 -5.09 8.72
C LEU A 223 -19.30 -6.16 7.75
N SER A 224 -20.58 -6.54 7.88
CA SER A 224 -21.23 -7.48 6.97
C SER A 224 -21.62 -6.81 5.66
N ASP A 225 -21.84 -7.62 4.62
CA ASP A 225 -22.20 -7.12 3.30
C ASP A 225 -23.58 -6.42 3.30
N GLU A 226 -24.50 -6.84 4.17
CA GLU A 226 -25.82 -6.20 4.31
C GLU A 226 -25.75 -4.82 4.98
N ASP A 227 -24.73 -4.60 5.81
CA ASP A 227 -24.49 -3.31 6.47
C ASP A 227 -23.59 -2.40 5.63
N ARG A 228 -22.92 -2.92 4.60
CA ARG A 228 -22.00 -2.15 3.77
C ARG A 228 -22.77 -1.29 2.76
N LEU A 229 -22.57 0.03 2.86
CA LEU A 229 -22.99 1.00 1.85
C LEU A 229 -22.04 0.97 0.65
N GLU A 230 -22.49 1.54 -0.48
CA GLU A 230 -21.70 1.60 -1.70
C GLU A 230 -20.41 2.40 -1.48
N ASP A 231 -19.27 1.76 -1.75
CA ASP A 231 -17.94 2.34 -1.59
C ASP A 231 -17.71 3.40 -2.68
N PHE A 232 -17.67 4.67 -2.29
CA PHE A 232 -17.46 5.78 -3.22
C PHE A 232 -16.08 5.77 -3.90
N ARG A 233 -15.07 5.09 -3.33
CA ARG A 233 -13.74 4.93 -3.95
C ARG A 233 -13.81 4.07 -5.21
N VAL A 234 -14.74 3.12 -5.26
CA VAL A 234 -14.98 2.25 -6.42
C VAL A 234 -15.57 3.04 -7.60
N ARG A 235 -16.33 4.11 -7.34
CA ARG A 235 -16.93 4.96 -8.40
C ARG A 235 -15.89 5.77 -9.18
N THR A 236 -14.78 6.12 -8.55
CA THR A 236 -13.69 6.88 -9.19
C THR A 236 -12.86 6.02 -10.16
N GLU A 237 -12.75 4.72 -9.94
CA GLU A 237 -12.04 3.80 -10.87
C GLU A 237 -12.83 3.56 -12.17
N GLY A 238 -14.17 3.63 -12.11
CA GLY A 238 -15.05 3.51 -13.29
C GLY A 238 -15.09 4.76 -14.19
N LYS A 239 -14.60 5.91 -13.71
CA LYS A 239 -14.34 7.09 -14.54
C LYS A 239 -12.87 7.08 -14.93
N SER A 240 -12.56 6.28 -15.95
CA SER A 240 -11.42 6.56 -16.83
C SER A 240 -11.41 8.07 -17.07
N LEU A 241 -10.36 8.73 -16.58
CA LEU A 241 -10.05 10.12 -16.82
C LEU A 241 -9.87 10.30 -18.33
N THR A 242 -10.99 10.41 -19.04
CA THR A 242 -11.06 11.16 -20.27
C THR A 242 -10.83 12.61 -19.86
N LEU A 243 -9.55 12.95 -19.71
CA LEU A 243 -9.04 14.31 -19.75
C LEU A 243 -9.61 14.95 -21.02
N LYS A 244 -10.76 15.60 -20.88
CA LYS A 244 -11.28 16.52 -21.88
C LYS A 244 -10.32 17.70 -21.89
N TYR A 245 -9.30 17.60 -22.74
CA TYR A 245 -8.51 18.75 -23.20
C TYR A 245 -9.48 19.87 -23.58
N HIS A 246 -9.63 20.86 -22.70
CA HIS A 246 -10.17 22.14 -23.10
C HIS A 246 -9.02 22.89 -23.76
N LYS A 247 -8.99 22.83 -25.09
CA LYS A 247 -8.36 23.87 -25.89
C LYS A 247 -9.25 25.09 -25.81
N TYR A 248 -8.79 26.15 -25.16
CA TYR A 248 -8.96 27.53 -25.61
C TYR A 248 -7.71 28.32 -25.24
#